data_AF-A0A933K3B2-F1
#
_entry.id   AF-A0A933K3B2-F1
#
_cell.length_a   1.000
_cell.length_b   1.000
_cell.length_c   1.000
_cell.angle_alpha   90.00
_cell.angle_beta   90.00
_cell.angle_gamma   90.00
#
_symmetry.space_group_name_H-M   'P 1'
#
loop_
_entity.id
_entity.type
_entity.pdbx_description
1 polymer ?
#
loop_
_entity_poly.entity_id
_entity_poly.type
_entity_poly.pdbx_seq_one_letter_code
_entity_poly.pdbx_strand_id
1 'polypeptide(L)'
;MALKHLERFVQVPEKELLLAGPGGRLVLEDAIDGFLRGGKITPHSARIAKVQARILTGGDKASPTSPVSEEYILELEIPAVARPSEAKAGKEEERKDRRCT
;
A
#
# COMPACT_ATOMS: atom_id res chain seq x y z
N MET A 1 -33.88 -2.42 -19.43
CA MET A 1 -32.49 -2.32 -19.94
C MET A 1 -31.48 -2.81 -18.91
N ALA A 2 -31.46 -2.26 -17.69
CA ALA A 2 -30.49 -2.67 -16.64
C ALA A 2 -30.54 -4.16 -16.21
N LEU A 3 -31.74 -4.75 -16.08
CA LEU A 3 -31.89 -6.14 -15.62
C LEU A 3 -31.18 -7.18 -16.50
N LYS A 4 -31.12 -6.94 -17.82
CA LYS A 4 -30.51 -7.87 -18.79
C LYS A 4 -29.00 -8.05 -18.60
N HIS A 5 -28.32 -7.11 -17.95
CA HIS A 5 -26.89 -7.20 -17.69
C HIS A 5 -26.58 -8.05 -16.44
N LEU A 6 -27.52 -8.12 -15.49
CA LEU A 6 -27.36 -8.91 -14.27
C LEU A 6 -27.55 -10.40 -14.51
N GLU A 7 -28.34 -10.78 -15.51
CA GLU A 7 -28.61 -12.18 -15.89
C GLU A 7 -27.36 -12.97 -16.29
N ARG A 8 -26.23 -12.29 -16.57
CA ARG A 8 -24.95 -12.91 -16.97
C ARG A 8 -23.82 -12.60 -16.00
N PHE A 9 -24.11 -11.99 -14.86
CA PHE A 9 -23.09 -11.65 -13.89
C PHE A 9 -22.57 -12.93 -13.22
N VAL A 10 -21.31 -13.25 -13.46
CA VAL A 10 -20.58 -14.30 -12.75
C VAL A 10 -19.57 -13.60 -11.86
N GLN A 11 -19.63 -13.86 -10.55
CA GLN A 11 -18.61 -13.35 -9.63
C GLN A 11 -17.27 -13.98 -10.00
N VAL A 12 -16.25 -13.13 -10.15
CA VAL A 12 -14.88 -13.59 -10.34
C VAL A 12 -14.41 -14.21 -9.01
N PRO A 13 -13.82 -15.42 -9.02
CA PRO A 13 -13.31 -16.02 -7.78
C PRO A 13 -12.18 -15.16 -7.21
N GLU A 14 -12.14 -15.08 -5.88
CA GLU A 14 -11.09 -14.39 -5.13
C GLU A 14 -9.70 -14.90 -5.52
N LYS A 15 -8.76 -13.98 -5.72
CA LYS A 15 -7.40 -14.31 -6.13
C LYS A 15 -6.41 -14.09 -4.99
N GLU A 16 -5.51 -15.05 -4.83
CA GLU A 16 -4.32 -14.87 -4.02
C GLU A 16 -3.24 -14.09 -4.77
N LEU A 17 -2.69 -13.06 -4.11
CA LEU A 17 -1.71 -12.15 -4.68
C LEU A 17 -0.34 -12.32 -4.01
N LEU A 18 0.69 -12.56 -4.82
CA LEU A 18 2.09 -12.50 -4.38
C LEU A 18 2.62 -11.09 -4.62
N LEU A 19 2.96 -10.38 -3.54
CA LEU A 19 3.38 -8.98 -3.60
C LEU A 19 4.75 -8.78 -2.95
N ALA A 20 5.45 -7.71 -3.32
CA ALA A 20 6.84 -7.48 -2.93
C ALA A 20 7.05 -7.23 -1.41
N GLY A 21 5.99 -6.91 -0.67
CA GLY A 21 6.05 -6.68 0.76
C GLY A 21 6.84 -5.44 1.18
N PRO A 22 7.22 -5.35 2.48
CA PRO A 22 7.94 -4.20 3.03
C PRO A 22 9.28 -3.89 2.34
N GLY A 23 9.97 -4.91 1.83
CA GLY A 23 11.23 -4.73 1.09
C GLY A 23 11.01 -3.96 -0.21
N GLY A 24 9.98 -4.33 -0.99
CA GLY A 24 9.60 -3.60 -2.20
C GLY A 24 9.14 -2.17 -1.91
N ARG A 25 8.47 -1.95 -0.76
CA ARG A 25 8.00 -0.63 -0.34
C ARG A 25 9.17 0.34 -0.13
N LEU A 26 10.26 -0.12 0.48
CA LEU A 26 11.43 0.71 0.72
C LEU A 26 12.06 1.23 -0.57
N VAL A 27 12.15 0.39 -1.60
CA VAL A 27 12.68 0.78 -2.91
C VAL A 27 11.79 1.84 -3.58
N LEU A 28 10.47 1.67 -3.50
CA LEU A 28 9.52 2.66 -4.04
C LEU A 28 9.59 3.99 -3.29
N GLU A 29 9.67 3.96 -1.96
CA GLU A 29 9.80 5.17 -1.14
C GLU A 29 11.10 5.93 -1.44
N ASP A 30 12.22 5.22 -1.61
CA ASP A 30 13.50 5.83 -1.98
C ASP A 30 13.42 6.49 -3.37
N ALA A 31 12.81 5.83 -4.36
CA ALA A 31 12.59 6.41 -5.68
C ALA A 31 11.70 7.67 -5.62
N ILE A 32 10.63 7.66 -4.81
CA ILE A 32 9.75 8.82 -4.60
C ILE A 32 10.53 9.98 -3.98
N ASP A 33 11.37 9.70 -2.98
CA ASP A 33 12.19 10.72 -2.33
C ASP A 33 13.26 11.27 -3.29
N GLY A 34 13.81 10.43 -4.16
CA GLY A 34 14.66 10.85 -5.28
C GLY A 34 13.95 11.81 -6.24
N PHE A 35 12.70 11.51 -6.60
CA PHE A 35 11.90 12.40 -7.47
C PHE A 35 11.54 13.72 -6.79
N LEU A 36 11.24 13.70 -5.49
CA LEU A 36 10.94 14.90 -4.72
C LEU A 36 12.18 15.80 -4.63
N ARG A 37 13.35 15.23 -4.30
CA ARG A 37 14.63 15.95 -4.25
C ARG A 37 15.05 16.49 -5.62
N GLY A 38 14.73 15.76 -6.68
CA GLY A 38 14.96 16.18 -8.06
C GLY A 38 13.96 17.21 -8.59
N GLY A 39 12.99 17.65 -7.78
CA GLY A 39 11.98 18.63 -8.19
C GLY A 39 10.99 18.12 -9.25
N LYS A 40 10.95 16.80 -9.51
CA LYS A 40 10.07 16.20 -10.54
C LYS A 40 8.63 16.05 -10.08
N ILE A 41 8.40 16.00 -8.77
CA ILE A 41 7.08 15.85 -8.17
C ILE A 41 6.90 16.86 -7.03
N THR A 42 5.64 17.23 -6.76
CA THR A 42 5.30 18.11 -5.64
C THR A 42 5.28 17.35 -4.32
N PRO A 43 5.38 18.04 -3.15
CA PRO A 43 5.24 17.40 -1.84
C PRO A 43 3.90 16.68 -1.66
N HIS A 44 2.82 17.17 -2.28
CA HIS A 44 1.52 16.51 -2.24
C HIS A 44 1.53 15.20 -3.03
N SER A 45 2.08 15.22 -4.25
CA SER A 45 2.25 14.03 -5.08
C SER A 45 3.12 12.98 -4.39
N ALA A 46 4.20 13.39 -3.72
CA ALA A 46 5.05 12.49 -2.95
C ALA A 46 4.29 11.81 -1.80
N ARG A 47 3.40 12.53 -1.11
CA ARG A 47 2.55 11.94 -0.06
C ARG A 47 1.62 10.86 -0.63
N ILE A 48 0.92 11.15 -1.72
CA ILE A 48 0.01 10.18 -2.36
C ILE A 48 0.79 8.96 -2.87
N ALA A 49 1.95 9.18 -3.49
CA ALA A 49 2.78 8.11 -4.01
C ALA A 49 3.25 7.15 -2.91
N LYS A 50 3.57 7.66 -1.71
CA LYS A 50 3.95 6.80 -0.56
C LYS A 50 2.78 5.96 -0.05
N VAL A 51 1.57 6.51 -0.06
CA VAL A 51 0.34 5.76 0.27
C VAL A 51 0.13 4.62 -0.74
N GLN A 52 0.23 4.93 -2.04
CA GLN A 52 0.11 3.92 -3.11
C GLN A 52 1.21 2.87 -3.02
N ALA A 53 2.45 3.25 -2.70
CA ALA A 53 3.54 2.30 -2.52
C ALA A 53 3.22 1.24 -1.45
N ARG A 54 2.53 1.61 -0.36
CA ARG A 54 2.08 0.66 0.66
C ARG A 54 1.02 -0.31 0.13
N ILE A 55 0.05 0.19 -0.63
CA ILE A 55 -1.01 -0.61 -1.24
C ILE A 55 -0.44 -1.61 -2.25
N LEU A 56 0.35 -1.12 -3.22
CA LEU A 56 0.90 -1.92 -4.31
C LEU A 56 1.89 -2.99 -3.83
N THR A 57 2.46 -2.82 -2.64
CA THR A 57 3.37 -3.80 -2.04
C THR A 57 2.68 -4.76 -1.08
N GLY A 58 1.39 -4.58 -0.82
CA GLY A 58 0.61 -5.43 0.07
C GLY A 58 0.88 -5.19 1.56
N GLY A 59 1.28 -3.98 1.93
CA GLY A 59 1.43 -3.60 3.33
C GLY A 59 2.52 -4.37 4.06
N ASP A 60 2.23 -4.73 5.32
CA ASP A 60 3.19 -5.37 6.22
C ASP A 60 3.06 -6.89 6.28
N LYS A 61 1.93 -7.44 5.81
CA LYS A 61 1.68 -8.89 5.79
C LYS A 61 2.13 -9.56 4.48
N ALA A 62 2.29 -8.79 3.40
CA ALA A 62 2.68 -9.36 2.12
C ALA A 62 4.17 -9.73 2.04
N SER A 63 4.45 -10.79 1.28
CA SER A 63 5.80 -11.24 0.95
C SER A 63 5.79 -11.89 -0.43
N PRO A 64 6.91 -11.88 -1.19
CA PRO A 64 7.01 -12.58 -2.47
C PRO A 64 6.72 -14.08 -2.41
N THR A 65 6.80 -14.67 -1.21
CA THR A 65 6.59 -16.11 -0.96
C THR A 65 5.31 -16.42 -0.20
N SER A 66 4.58 -15.40 0.26
CA SER A 66 3.39 -15.57 1.10
C SER A 66 2.24 -14.78 0.49
N PRO A 67 1.24 -15.47 -0.09
CA PRO A 67 0.13 -14.81 -0.73
C PRO A 67 -0.74 -14.05 0.27
N VAL A 68 -1.41 -13.01 -0.23
CA VAL A 68 -2.43 -12.25 0.48
C VAL A 68 -3.72 -12.23 -0.33
N SER A 69 -4.87 -12.13 0.34
CA SER A 69 -6.19 -12.03 -0.30
C SER A 69 -6.47 -10.65 -0.90
N GLU A 70 -7.40 -10.57 -1.85
CA GLU A 70 -7.89 -9.30 -2.39
C GLU A 70 -8.60 -8.47 -1.30
N GLU A 71 -9.36 -9.12 -0.42
CA GLU A 71 -10.04 -8.50 0.72
C GLU A 71 -9.05 -7.76 1.62
N TYR A 72 -7.89 -8.35 1.89
CA TYR A 72 -6.85 -7.70 2.69
C TYR A 72 -6.32 -6.43 2.01
N ILE A 73 -6.15 -6.45 0.68
CA ILE A 73 -5.75 -5.27 -0.06
C ILE A 73 -6.84 -4.19 -0.03
N LEU A 74 -8.11 -4.57 -0.18
CA LEU A 74 -9.25 -3.65 -0.08
C LEU A 74 -9.33 -2.99 1.30
N GLU A 75 -9.12 -3.75 2.37
CA GLU A 75 -9.04 -3.22 3.74
C GLU A 75 -7.92 -2.21 3.91
N LEU A 76 -6.84 -2.35 3.14
CA LEU A 76 -5.70 -1.45 3.16
C LEU A 76 -5.96 -0.18 2.32
N GLU A 77 -6.62 -0.32 1.17
CA GLU A 77 -6.90 0.75 0.21
C GLU A 77 -7.94 1.75 0.70
N ILE A 78 -9.11 1.27 1.15
CA ILE A 78 -10.25 2.11 1.54
C ILE A 78 -9.86 3.20 2.55
N PRO A 79 -9.22 2.87 3.70
CA PRO A 79 -8.83 3.90 4.66
C PRO A 79 -7.71 4.80 4.14
N ALA A 80 -6.77 4.24 3.38
CA ALA A 80 -5.58 4.93 2.89
C ALA A 80 -5.92 6.02 1.86
N VAL A 81 -6.89 5.76 0.98
CA VAL A 81 -7.38 6.73 -0.02
C VAL A 81 -8.17 7.85 0.64
N ALA A 82 -9.03 7.52 1.62
CA ALA A 82 -9.83 8.51 2.32
C ALA A 82 -8.97 9.41 3.23
N ARG A 83 -7.94 8.85 3.88
CA ARG A 83 -7.12 9.52 4.88
C ARG A 83 -5.62 9.29 4.62
N PRO A 84 -5.05 9.94 3.59
CA PRO A 84 -3.65 9.78 3.25
C PRO A 84 -2.68 10.26 4.35
N SER A 85 -3.14 11.09 5.28
CA SER A 85 -2.36 11.56 6.44
C SER A 85 -2.10 10.47 7.49
N GLU A 86 -2.97 9.46 7.59
CA GLU A 86 -2.91 8.42 8.62
C GLU A 86 -2.14 7.17 8.17
N ALA A 87 -1.67 7.13 6.92
CA ALA A 87 -0.88 6.01 6.40
C ALA A 87 0.49 5.84 7.10
N LYS A 88 0.89 6.78 7.97
CA LYS A 88 2.00 6.62 8.90
C LYS A 88 1.51 6.09 10.25
N ALA A 89 1.48 4.76 10.38
CA ALA A 89 1.46 4.12 11.69
C ALA A 89 2.19 2.79 11.58
N GLY A 90 3.42 2.76 12.08
CA GLY A 90 4.25 1.55 12.04
C GLY A 90 5.75 1.76 12.18
N LYS A 91 6.25 2.90 12.70
CA LYS A 91 7.64 3.03 13.21
C LYS A 91 7.73 4.16 14.25
N GLU A 92 7.26 3.91 15.48
CA GLU A 92 7.64 4.76 16.63
C GLU A 92 7.86 3.98 17.94
N GLU A 93 7.96 2.64 17.91
CA GLU A 93 8.15 1.87 19.15
C GLU A 93 9.59 1.36 19.36
N GLU A 94 10.44 1.31 18.33
CA GLU A 94 11.79 0.73 18.45
C GLU A 94 12.92 1.74 18.72
N ARG A 95 12.61 3.05 18.81
CA ARG A 95 13.63 4.10 19.06
C ARG A 95 13.75 4.51 20.54
N LYS A 96 12.95 3.93 21.43
CA LYS A 96 12.98 4.25 22.87
C LYS A 96 13.93 3.35 23.67
N ASP A 97 14.24 2.14 23.19
CA ASP A 97 15.10 1.19 23.92
C ASP A 97 16.61 1.39 23.73
N ARG A 98 17.06 2.14 22.72
CA ARG A 98 18.49 2.45 22.53
C ARG A 98 19.01 3.65 23.32
N ARG A 99 18.27 4.09 24.35
CA ARG A 99 18.68 5.21 25.22
C ARG A 99 18.98 4.81 26.68
N CYS A 100 18.92 3.52 26.99
CA CYS A 100 19.37 2.96 28.28
C CYS A 100 20.17 1.67 28.04
N THR A 101 21.41 1.81 27.58
CA THR A 101 22.54 0.92 27.91
C THR A 101 23.83 1.71 27.76
#